data_AF-A0A5C7L8W8-F1
#
_entry.id   AF-A0A5C7L8W8-F1
#
_cell.length_a   1.000
_cell.length_b   1.000
_cell.length_c   1.000
_cell.angle_alpha   90.00
_cell.angle_beta   90.00
_cell.angle_gamma   90.00
#
_symmetry.space_group_name_H-M   'P 1'
#
loop_
_entity.id
_entity.type
_entity.pdbx_description
1 polymer ?
#
loop_
_entity_poly.entity_id
_entity_poly.type
_entity_poly.pdbx_seq_one_letter_code
_entity_poly.pdbx_strand_id
1 'polypeptide(L)'
;MSKIRWIVAPLLVLAAAGAWWLRPSGGASGPSIKDVAQAAGARAAALTAKSIATEDLPPEGTRSLFDHLIAQNDVLPYPFDKLVDLVAKQSPDGQRPLTLLIPKGRSLLKAQADYQHPRLLMAADFQAPNTGAALGLAPRGQLFLGFVENAGEIEVISYNEAAGRFEFQLVQDYREGGVPRIVYARRAICTTCHQAGAPIFPQRPWNETNGQPETAAKIREARGSDAPYLGVPIGNPLAVPERFDELAEIGNFLVATQKIWIDACADDDACRRQMLKIALRYLWNPAEFDAAQPDAQALRALQAKHWPADGVAVGQKTLPNRDPLAESRGIKGWFHDLLTPQSTEPGARSNEDLDAFERLPKLPAHLDPLTPRPPLRVLSAQDIDGAFGLASMITDPDFKQLEAAAGFKLDTLLAAVDRTDAALFAQQPFSRVKMMKGLLAALGAKADLGYCCLDTKELSPPVALGVPPLAISAGSPLKNFEHYCFACHRGNPSKRLNFMAGATETETLANLKAKTEIRDALDWDRYRGTDKANKLMPPADSHQRQMLEADAAKNPKLLDDMRSTVPALFDF
;
A
#
# COMPACT_ATOMS: atom_id res chain seq x y z
N MET A 1 -43.11 -11.15 57.93
CA MET A 1 -42.87 -11.00 56.47
C MET A 1 -42.62 -9.56 55.99
N SER A 2 -42.82 -8.49 56.78
CA SER A 2 -42.59 -7.12 56.27
C SER A 2 -41.12 -6.66 56.29
N LYS A 3 -40.28 -7.14 57.22
CA LYS A 3 -38.85 -6.72 57.32
C LYS A 3 -37.95 -7.22 56.17
N ILE A 4 -38.30 -8.34 55.53
CA ILE A 4 -37.54 -8.89 54.38
C ILE A 4 -37.74 -8.04 53.12
N ARG A 5 -38.94 -7.43 52.94
CA ARG A 5 -39.23 -6.55 51.79
C ARG A 5 -38.40 -5.26 51.79
N TRP A 6 -38.03 -4.74 52.96
CA TRP A 6 -37.23 -3.52 53.10
C TRP A 6 -35.74 -3.71 52.78
N ILE A 7 -35.24 -4.94 52.74
CA ILE A 7 -33.84 -5.26 52.38
C ILE A 7 -33.76 -5.71 50.90
N VAL A 8 -34.75 -6.47 50.44
CA VAL A 8 -34.77 -6.99 49.06
C VAL A 8 -34.97 -5.88 48.03
N ALA A 9 -35.81 -4.88 48.32
CA ALA A 9 -36.05 -3.76 47.39
C ALA A 9 -34.78 -2.92 47.12
N PRO A 10 -34.02 -2.43 48.13
CA PRO A 10 -32.78 -1.71 47.87
C PRO A 10 -31.68 -2.59 47.27
N LEU A 11 -31.63 -3.89 47.59
CA LEU A 11 -30.71 -4.83 46.93
C LEU A 11 -31.04 -5.02 45.44
N LEU A 12 -32.32 -5.11 45.07
CA LEU A 12 -32.73 -5.18 43.67
C LEU A 12 -32.48 -3.87 42.93
N VAL A 13 -32.66 -2.72 43.58
CA VAL A 13 -32.34 -1.40 43.01
C VAL A 13 -30.82 -1.24 42.86
N LEU A 14 -30.01 -1.68 43.82
CA LEU A 14 -28.55 -1.68 43.72
C LEU A 14 -28.05 -2.68 42.67
N ALA A 15 -28.68 -3.84 42.54
CA ALA A 15 -28.38 -4.81 41.50
C ALA A 15 -28.77 -4.28 40.11
N ALA A 16 -29.92 -3.61 39.99
CA ALA A 16 -30.36 -2.98 38.75
C ALA A 16 -29.50 -1.76 38.37
N ALA A 17 -29.14 -0.92 39.35
CA ALA A 17 -28.22 0.21 39.16
C ALA A 17 -26.80 -0.27 38.86
N GLY A 18 -26.34 -1.35 39.50
CA GLY A 18 -25.08 -2.02 39.20
C GLY A 18 -25.08 -2.62 37.79
N ALA A 19 -26.15 -3.32 37.40
CA ALA A 19 -26.31 -3.86 36.05
C ALA A 19 -26.43 -2.76 34.98
N TRP A 20 -27.03 -1.61 35.32
CA TRP A 20 -27.12 -0.45 34.44
C TRP A 20 -25.79 0.32 34.34
N TRP A 21 -25.03 0.42 35.43
CA TRP A 21 -23.68 0.99 35.43
C TRP A 21 -22.68 0.09 34.67
N LEU A 22 -22.82 -1.23 34.82
CA LEU A 22 -22.02 -2.24 34.14
C LEU A 22 -22.49 -2.53 32.71
N ARG A 23 -23.65 -1.99 32.28
CA ARG A 23 -24.04 -2.06 30.88
C ARG A 23 -22.96 -1.34 30.08
N PRO A 24 -22.34 -2.00 29.09
CA PRO A 24 -21.40 -1.33 28.22
C PRO A 24 -22.08 -0.09 27.65
N SER A 25 -21.38 1.04 27.60
CA SER A 25 -21.83 2.26 26.94
C SER A 25 -22.08 1.91 25.47
N GLY A 26 -23.28 1.44 25.18
CA GLY A 26 -23.69 0.92 23.88
C GLY A 26 -23.83 2.07 22.90
N GLY A 27 -22.71 2.59 22.43
CA GLY A 27 -22.70 3.15 21.08
C GLY A 27 -23.09 2.04 20.12
N ALA A 28 -23.79 2.40 19.03
CA ALA A 28 -24.04 1.46 17.95
C ALA A 28 -22.72 0.77 17.55
N SER A 29 -22.76 -0.54 17.29
CA SER A 29 -21.63 -1.26 16.69
C SER A 29 -21.35 -0.71 15.29
N GLY A 30 -20.11 -0.88 14.82
CA GLY A 30 -19.77 -0.55 13.43
C GLY A 30 -20.63 -1.29 12.40
N PRO A 31 -20.75 -0.75 11.18
CA PRO A 31 -21.53 -1.39 10.12
C PRO A 31 -20.89 -2.71 9.63
N SER A 32 -21.58 -3.46 8.77
CA SER A 32 -21.00 -4.60 8.06
C SER A 32 -20.14 -4.13 6.89
N ILE A 33 -19.01 -4.78 6.64
CA ILE A 33 -18.18 -4.50 5.47
C ILE A 33 -18.92 -4.79 4.17
N LYS A 34 -19.75 -5.84 4.13
CA LYS A 34 -20.55 -6.18 2.95
C LYS A 34 -21.59 -5.11 2.65
N ASP A 35 -22.28 -4.62 3.67
CA ASP A 35 -23.29 -3.56 3.52
C ASP A 35 -22.67 -2.26 3.01
N VAL A 36 -21.52 -1.85 3.59
CA VAL A 36 -20.81 -0.63 3.17
C VAL A 36 -20.27 -0.77 1.74
N ALA A 37 -19.71 -1.93 1.38
CA ALA A 37 -19.19 -2.18 0.04
C ALA A 37 -20.30 -2.12 -1.02
N GLN A 38 -21.50 -2.62 -0.72
CA GLN A 38 -22.65 -2.53 -1.62
C GLN A 38 -23.14 -1.07 -1.77
N ALA A 39 -23.16 -0.29 -0.68
CA ALA A 39 -23.61 1.10 -0.70
C ALA A 39 -22.63 2.05 -1.43
N ALA A 40 -21.34 1.71 -1.49
CA ALA A 40 -20.31 2.55 -2.12
C ALA A 40 -20.49 2.71 -3.65
N GLY A 41 -21.26 1.83 -4.29
CA GLY A 41 -21.48 1.82 -5.74
C GLY A 41 -22.36 2.94 -6.32
N ALA A 42 -22.83 3.90 -5.51
CA ALA A 42 -23.87 4.86 -5.91
C ALA A 42 -23.48 6.35 -5.79
N ARG A 43 -22.19 6.72 -5.89
CA ARG A 43 -21.80 8.16 -5.94
C ARG A 43 -21.80 8.71 -7.36
N ALA A 44 -22.47 9.85 -7.53
CA ALA A 44 -22.62 10.57 -8.80
C ALA A 44 -21.27 10.88 -9.46
N ALA A 45 -21.23 10.72 -10.79
CA ALA A 45 -20.02 10.69 -11.60
C ALA A 45 -19.36 12.06 -11.76
N ALA A 46 -18.45 12.40 -10.85
CA ALA A 46 -17.44 13.44 -11.08
C ALA A 46 -16.62 13.11 -12.35
N LEU A 47 -16.05 14.12 -13.02
CA LEU A 47 -15.19 13.89 -14.19
C LEU A 47 -14.00 12.99 -13.84
N THR A 48 -13.50 13.10 -12.61
CA THR A 48 -12.49 12.21 -12.05
C THR A 48 -12.89 10.74 -12.10
N ALA A 49 -14.16 10.38 -11.90
CA ALA A 49 -14.59 8.98 -11.97
C ALA A 49 -14.54 8.41 -13.40
N LYS A 50 -14.47 9.27 -14.43
CA LYS A 50 -14.27 8.87 -15.82
C LYS A 50 -12.79 8.84 -16.20
N SER A 51 -11.99 9.76 -15.67
CA SER A 51 -10.55 9.87 -15.98
C SER A 51 -9.66 9.00 -15.09
N ILE A 52 -10.12 8.67 -13.88
CA ILE A 52 -9.47 7.76 -12.94
C ILE A 52 -10.39 6.58 -12.73
N ALA A 53 -9.95 5.44 -13.25
CA ALA A 53 -10.67 4.19 -13.21
C ALA A 53 -10.97 3.77 -11.75
N THR A 54 -12.02 3.00 -11.53
CA THR A 54 -12.47 2.55 -10.19
C THR A 54 -12.50 1.04 -10.03
N GLU A 55 -12.02 0.33 -11.04
CA GLU A 55 -11.89 -1.12 -11.09
C GLU A 55 -10.76 -1.58 -10.16
N ASP A 56 -10.82 -2.86 -9.79
CA ASP A 56 -9.85 -3.53 -8.92
C ASP A 56 -8.45 -3.55 -9.54
N LEU A 57 -8.37 -3.80 -10.85
CA LEU A 57 -7.12 -3.80 -11.60
C LEU A 57 -6.70 -2.37 -11.98
N PRO A 58 -5.38 -2.11 -12.10
CA PRO A 58 -4.90 -0.83 -12.60
C PRO A 58 -5.29 -0.66 -14.07
N PRO A 59 -5.51 0.57 -14.55
CA PRO A 59 -5.73 0.84 -15.97
C PRO A 59 -4.62 0.24 -16.85
N GLU A 60 -4.98 -0.14 -18.06
CA GLU A 60 -4.02 -0.69 -19.03
C GLU A 60 -2.82 0.25 -19.22
N GLY A 61 -1.61 -0.32 -19.25
CA GLY A 61 -0.38 0.44 -19.37
C GLY A 61 0.06 1.19 -18.10
N THR A 62 -0.59 0.93 -16.96
CA THR A 62 -0.21 1.53 -15.67
C THR A 62 -0.02 0.47 -14.59
N ARG A 63 0.84 0.74 -13.61
CA ARG A 63 1.10 -0.13 -12.46
C ARG A 63 1.48 0.67 -11.22
N SER A 64 1.31 0.06 -10.05
CA SER A 64 1.69 0.68 -8.79
C SER A 64 3.22 0.76 -8.66
N LEU A 65 3.71 1.72 -7.87
CA LEU A 65 5.11 1.79 -7.48
C LEU A 65 5.65 0.45 -6.92
N PHE A 66 4.86 -0.26 -6.11
CA PHE A 66 5.27 -1.56 -5.55
C PHE A 66 5.56 -2.59 -6.63
N ASP A 67 4.73 -2.70 -7.67
CA ASP A 67 5.00 -3.62 -8.79
C ASP A 67 6.35 -3.33 -9.46
N HIS A 68 6.64 -2.05 -9.70
CA HIS A 68 7.90 -1.64 -10.31
C HIS A 68 9.11 -1.97 -9.41
N LEU A 69 8.99 -1.73 -8.10
CA LEU A 69 10.05 -2.05 -7.14
C LEU A 69 10.35 -3.55 -7.10
N ILE A 70 9.31 -4.39 -7.06
CA ILE A 70 9.52 -5.85 -7.04
C ILE A 70 10.03 -6.36 -8.38
N ALA A 71 9.51 -5.84 -9.51
CA ALA A 71 9.99 -6.25 -10.83
C ALA A 71 11.47 -5.91 -11.07
N GLN A 72 11.95 -4.78 -10.53
CA GLN A 72 13.36 -4.38 -10.59
C GLN A 72 14.24 -5.19 -9.66
N ASN A 73 13.69 -5.66 -8.54
CA ASN A 73 14.39 -6.55 -7.63
C ASN A 73 14.37 -8.03 -8.09
N ASP A 74 13.68 -8.34 -9.19
CA ASP A 74 13.44 -9.67 -9.76
C ASP A 74 12.63 -10.63 -8.92
N VAL A 75 12.84 -10.68 -7.61
CA VAL A 75 12.16 -11.59 -6.70
C VAL A 75 11.54 -10.78 -5.58
N LEU A 76 10.38 -11.23 -5.08
CA LEU A 76 9.84 -10.71 -3.85
C LEU A 76 10.75 -11.14 -2.68
N PRO A 77 11.38 -10.21 -1.94
CA PRO A 77 12.27 -10.56 -0.84
C PRO A 77 11.55 -11.30 0.29
N TYR A 78 12.21 -12.31 0.86
CA TYR A 78 11.77 -13.03 2.06
C TYR A 78 12.98 -13.31 2.97
N PRO A 79 12.89 -13.13 4.31
CA PRO A 79 11.72 -12.67 5.08
C PRO A 79 11.44 -11.16 4.97
N PHE A 80 10.44 -10.66 5.73
CA PHE A 80 9.93 -9.29 5.62
C PHE A 80 11.02 -8.22 5.83
N ASP A 81 12.00 -8.49 6.67
CA ASP A 81 13.16 -7.62 6.88
C ASP A 81 13.97 -7.39 5.59
N LYS A 82 14.07 -8.37 4.68
CA LYS A 82 14.68 -8.16 3.36
C LYS A 82 13.85 -7.24 2.47
N LEU A 83 12.53 -7.18 2.65
CA LEU A 83 11.68 -6.22 1.95
C LEU A 83 11.88 -4.80 2.52
N VAL A 84 12.07 -4.68 3.84
CA VAL A 84 12.50 -3.42 4.47
C VAL A 84 13.85 -2.97 3.90
N ASP A 85 14.82 -3.89 3.77
CA ASP A 85 16.13 -3.60 3.21
C ASP A 85 16.07 -3.22 1.72
N LEU A 86 15.17 -3.83 0.94
CA LEU A 86 14.93 -3.45 -0.45
C LEU A 86 14.51 -1.98 -0.53
N VAL A 87 13.57 -1.54 0.31
CA VAL A 87 13.12 -0.13 0.33
C VAL A 87 14.23 0.78 0.87
N ALA A 88 14.98 0.36 1.89
CA ALA A 88 16.09 1.14 2.44
C ALA A 88 17.19 1.39 1.41
N LYS A 89 17.50 0.42 0.55
CA LYS A 89 18.48 0.55 -0.56
C LYS A 89 18.09 1.60 -1.59
N GLN A 90 16.82 1.96 -1.68
CA GLN A 90 16.34 3.04 -2.55
C GLN A 90 16.50 4.43 -1.90
N SER A 91 16.70 4.50 -0.57
CA SER A 91 16.94 5.77 0.12
C SER A 91 18.35 6.28 -0.17
N PRO A 92 18.55 7.58 -0.50
CA PRO A 92 19.86 8.13 -0.86
C PRO A 92 20.94 7.98 0.22
N ASP A 93 20.52 8.00 1.48
CA ASP A 93 21.33 7.88 2.68
C ASP A 93 21.28 6.48 3.29
N GLY A 94 20.59 5.54 2.64
CA GLY A 94 20.36 4.19 3.17
C GLY A 94 19.45 4.16 4.41
N GLN A 95 18.70 5.24 4.68
CA GLN A 95 17.77 5.29 5.81
C GLN A 95 16.72 4.16 5.68
N ARG A 96 16.51 3.41 6.77
CA ARG A 96 15.44 2.43 6.84
C ARG A 96 14.08 3.13 6.77
N PRO A 97 13.07 2.55 6.09
CA PRO A 97 11.73 3.08 6.13
C PRO A 97 11.16 3.08 7.55
N LEU A 98 10.14 3.89 7.79
CA LEU A 98 9.48 3.94 9.09
C LEU A 98 8.78 2.62 9.36
N THR A 99 8.88 2.11 10.58
CA THR A 99 8.25 0.84 10.97
C THR A 99 7.61 0.90 12.35
N LEU A 100 6.44 0.29 12.50
CA LEU A 100 5.68 0.20 13.77
C LEU A 100 5.13 -1.21 13.97
N LEU A 101 4.85 -1.55 15.23
CA LEU A 101 4.17 -2.79 15.63
C LEU A 101 2.80 -2.47 16.21
N ILE A 102 1.78 -3.21 15.77
CA ILE A 102 0.37 -3.08 16.18
C ILE A 102 -0.15 -4.46 16.62
N PRO A 103 -0.15 -4.76 17.93
CA PRO A 103 -0.62 -6.05 18.44
C PRO A 103 -2.14 -6.21 18.43
N LYS A 104 -2.90 -5.11 18.55
CA LYS A 104 -4.37 -5.13 18.63
C LYS A 104 -4.99 -4.07 17.72
N GLY A 105 -4.80 -4.26 16.41
CA GLY A 105 -5.21 -3.30 15.38
C GLY A 105 -6.66 -3.43 14.90
N ARG A 106 -6.97 -2.74 13.81
CA ARG A 106 -8.32 -2.65 13.20
C ARG A 106 -8.35 -3.09 11.73
N SER A 107 -7.31 -3.76 11.24
CA SER A 107 -7.28 -4.30 9.87
C SER A 107 -8.22 -5.50 9.74
N LEU A 108 -8.41 -5.96 8.50
CA LEU A 108 -9.17 -7.19 8.21
C LEU A 108 -8.55 -8.42 8.89
N LEU A 109 -7.23 -8.44 9.02
CA LEU A 109 -6.46 -9.49 9.70
C LEU A 109 -6.29 -9.26 11.22
N LYS A 110 -7.11 -8.42 11.86
CA LYS A 110 -6.96 -8.04 13.28
C LYS A 110 -6.91 -9.21 14.27
N ALA A 111 -7.52 -10.34 13.92
CA ALA A 111 -7.53 -11.55 14.76
C ALA A 111 -6.24 -12.39 14.64
N GLN A 112 -5.43 -12.16 13.60
CA GLN A 112 -4.16 -12.86 13.39
C GLN A 112 -2.97 -12.16 14.06
N ALA A 113 -3.19 -11.01 14.71
CA ALA A 113 -2.17 -10.26 15.42
C ALA A 113 -2.39 -10.27 16.94
N ASP A 114 -1.29 -10.34 17.67
CA ASP A 114 -1.28 -10.25 19.12
C ASP A 114 0.04 -9.65 19.63
N TYR A 115 0.27 -9.72 20.95
CA TYR A 115 1.51 -9.18 21.54
C TYR A 115 2.74 -10.04 21.25
N GLN A 116 2.57 -11.33 20.93
CA GLN A 116 3.67 -12.23 20.56
C GLN A 116 4.02 -12.07 19.07
N HIS A 117 3.01 -11.96 18.22
CA HIS A 117 3.11 -11.79 16.77
C HIS A 117 2.33 -10.52 16.32
N PRO A 118 2.85 -9.31 16.59
CA PRO A 118 2.15 -8.08 16.23
C PRO A 118 2.11 -7.86 14.71
N ARG A 119 1.09 -7.14 14.24
CA ARG A 119 1.08 -6.63 12.85
C ARG A 119 2.20 -5.61 12.69
N LEU A 120 2.99 -5.75 11.66
CA LEU A 120 4.07 -4.84 11.31
C LEU A 120 3.53 -3.83 10.28
N LEU A 121 3.74 -2.53 10.50
CA LEU A 121 3.53 -1.50 9.50
C LEU A 121 4.85 -0.93 9.01
N MET A 122 4.94 -0.65 7.70
CA MET A 122 6.08 0.04 7.07
C MET A 122 5.59 1.18 6.16
N ALA A 123 6.27 2.31 6.17
CA ALA A 123 6.06 3.40 5.20
C ALA A 123 7.39 3.94 4.68
N ALA A 124 7.47 4.15 3.37
CA ALA A 124 8.63 4.80 2.76
C ALA A 124 8.58 6.32 3.00
N ASP A 125 9.72 6.91 3.37
CA ASP A 125 9.82 8.34 3.69
C ASP A 125 11.12 8.97 3.20
N PHE A 126 11.31 8.98 1.89
CA PHE A 126 12.45 9.65 1.27
C PHE A 126 12.07 10.20 -0.10
N GLN A 127 12.98 10.98 -0.68
CA GLN A 127 12.96 11.39 -2.08
C GLN A 127 14.38 11.19 -2.60
N ALA A 128 14.52 10.41 -3.67
CA ALA A 128 15.82 10.18 -4.30
C ALA A 128 16.23 11.36 -5.18
N PRO A 129 17.53 11.67 -5.28
CA PRO A 129 18.00 12.74 -6.15
C PRO A 129 17.78 12.40 -7.62
N ASN A 130 17.58 13.43 -8.44
CA ASN A 130 17.66 13.30 -9.89
C ASN A 130 19.13 13.10 -10.30
N THR A 131 19.33 12.39 -11.41
CA THR A 131 20.64 12.21 -12.07
C THR A 131 20.58 12.78 -13.48
N GLY A 132 21.73 12.91 -14.16
CA GLY A 132 21.76 13.31 -15.58
C GLY A 132 21.08 12.33 -16.55
N ALA A 133 20.70 11.14 -16.07
CA ALA A 133 20.05 10.10 -16.85
C ALA A 133 18.61 9.80 -16.40
N ALA A 134 18.20 10.12 -15.18
CA ALA A 134 16.92 9.71 -14.63
C ALA A 134 16.38 10.64 -13.55
N LEU A 135 15.05 10.72 -13.43
CA LEU A 135 14.38 11.32 -12.28
C LEU A 135 14.44 10.38 -11.08
N GLY A 136 14.57 10.95 -9.89
CA GLY A 136 14.62 10.23 -8.63
C GLY A 136 13.26 9.69 -8.20
N LEU A 137 13.27 8.53 -7.54
CA LEU A 137 12.10 7.92 -6.92
C LEU A 137 11.54 8.78 -5.78
N ALA A 138 10.22 8.89 -5.66
CA ALA A 138 9.56 9.72 -4.64
C ALA A 138 8.50 8.96 -3.84
N PRO A 139 8.85 7.95 -3.04
CA PRO A 139 7.86 7.08 -2.40
C PRO A 139 7.27 7.68 -1.12
N ARG A 140 7.76 8.84 -0.65
CA ARG A 140 7.23 9.57 0.51
C ARG A 140 5.72 9.79 0.37
N GLY A 141 4.95 9.23 1.29
CA GLY A 141 3.48 9.32 1.28
C GLY A 141 2.82 8.51 0.17
N GLN A 142 3.57 7.64 -0.53
CA GLN A 142 3.11 6.89 -1.71
C GLN A 142 3.24 5.37 -1.55
N LEU A 143 3.93 4.85 -0.54
CA LEU A 143 4.11 3.41 -0.33
C LEU A 143 3.98 3.02 1.14
N PHE A 144 2.99 2.16 1.42
CA PHE A 144 2.68 1.65 2.76
C PHE A 144 2.44 0.14 2.71
N LEU A 145 2.96 -0.57 3.69
CA LEU A 145 2.83 -2.02 3.80
C LEU A 145 2.38 -2.39 5.22
N GLY A 146 1.52 -3.39 5.33
CA GLY A 146 1.11 -4.00 6.59
C GLY A 146 1.28 -5.51 6.54
N PHE A 147 2.16 -6.08 7.35
CA PHE A 147 2.41 -7.53 7.37
C PHE A 147 1.87 -8.18 8.65
N VAL A 148 1.21 -9.33 8.49
CA VAL A 148 0.74 -10.16 9.59
C VAL A 148 1.29 -11.57 9.43
N GLU A 149 2.25 -11.94 10.29
CA GLU A 149 3.00 -13.20 10.20
C GLU A 149 2.08 -14.43 10.24
N ASN A 150 1.16 -14.49 11.19
CA ASN A 150 0.23 -15.63 11.34
C ASN A 150 -0.72 -15.81 10.15
N ALA A 151 -0.97 -14.74 9.37
CA ALA A 151 -1.74 -14.80 8.14
C ALA A 151 -0.87 -15.13 6.91
N GLY A 152 0.45 -14.93 7.00
CA GLY A 152 1.34 -14.97 5.86
C GLY A 152 0.91 -13.99 4.77
N GLU A 153 0.45 -12.79 5.13
CA GLU A 153 -0.12 -11.83 4.18
C GLU A 153 0.43 -10.42 4.39
N ILE A 154 0.84 -9.77 3.30
CA ILE A 154 1.20 -8.35 3.27
C ILE A 154 0.08 -7.58 2.57
N GLU A 155 -0.49 -6.59 3.26
CA GLU A 155 -1.36 -5.57 2.70
C GLU A 155 -0.51 -4.44 2.13
N VAL A 156 -0.68 -4.08 0.86
CA VAL A 156 0.11 -3.04 0.20
C VAL A 156 -0.81 -1.93 -0.30
N ILE A 157 -0.48 -0.69 0.05
CA ILE A 157 -1.12 0.51 -0.48
C ILE A 157 -0.03 1.33 -1.18
N SER A 158 -0.10 1.38 -2.50
CA SER A 158 0.96 1.94 -3.34
C SER A 158 0.39 2.88 -4.39
N TYR A 159 0.97 4.08 -4.53
CA TYR A 159 0.55 5.04 -5.53
C TYR A 159 0.92 4.56 -6.93
N ASN A 160 -0.01 4.71 -7.88
CA ASN A 160 0.18 4.50 -9.31
C ASN A 160 0.18 5.88 -9.97
N GLU A 161 1.39 6.37 -10.27
CA GLU A 161 1.59 7.72 -10.77
C GLU A 161 0.91 7.96 -12.11
N ALA A 162 0.89 6.95 -12.99
CA ALA A 162 0.26 7.06 -14.30
C ALA A 162 -1.28 7.06 -14.22
N ALA A 163 -1.87 6.39 -13.21
CA ALA A 163 -3.31 6.32 -13.01
C ALA A 163 -3.87 7.38 -12.03
N GLY A 164 -3.01 8.10 -11.30
CA GLY A 164 -3.44 9.12 -10.35
C GLY A 164 -4.16 8.59 -9.10
N ARG A 165 -3.97 7.32 -8.74
CA ARG A 165 -4.67 6.70 -7.60
C ARG A 165 -3.76 5.75 -6.82
N PHE A 166 -4.12 5.45 -5.59
CA PHE A 166 -3.55 4.31 -4.87
C PHE A 166 -4.16 3.00 -5.36
N GLU A 167 -3.30 2.01 -5.54
CA GLU A 167 -3.66 0.63 -5.74
C GLU A 167 -3.62 -0.11 -4.39
N PHE A 168 -4.56 -1.04 -4.23
CA PHE A 168 -4.63 -1.93 -3.07
C PHE A 168 -4.22 -3.32 -3.53
N GLN A 169 -3.11 -3.82 -2.99
CA GLN A 169 -2.59 -5.13 -3.34
C GLN A 169 -2.42 -5.98 -2.09
N LEU A 170 -2.40 -7.29 -2.29
CA LEU A 170 -2.07 -8.28 -1.28
C LEU A 170 -0.90 -9.12 -1.78
N VAL A 171 0.02 -9.43 -0.89
CA VAL A 171 0.95 -10.53 -1.06
C VAL A 171 0.45 -11.69 -0.22
N GLN A 172 -0.17 -12.66 -0.88
CA GLN A 172 -0.69 -13.87 -0.22
C GLN A 172 0.41 -14.92 -0.08
N ASP A 173 0.27 -15.84 0.88
CA ASP A 173 1.20 -16.96 1.12
C ASP A 173 2.67 -16.54 1.33
N TYR A 174 2.86 -15.36 1.93
CA TYR A 174 4.15 -14.79 2.32
C TYR A 174 4.62 -15.38 3.65
N ARG A 175 5.22 -16.57 3.58
CA ARG A 175 5.76 -17.32 4.73
C ARG A 175 6.91 -18.22 4.29
N GLU A 176 7.62 -18.81 5.26
CA GLU A 176 8.72 -19.73 4.99
C GLU A 176 8.22 -20.92 4.15
N GLY A 177 8.92 -21.21 3.04
CA GLY A 177 8.51 -22.25 2.09
C GLY A 177 7.21 -21.99 1.32
N GLY A 178 6.58 -20.83 1.48
CA GLY A 178 5.36 -20.45 0.75
C GLY A 178 5.60 -20.11 -0.73
N VAL A 179 4.51 -19.98 -1.48
CA VAL A 179 4.48 -19.57 -2.89
C VAL A 179 3.78 -18.20 -2.96
N PRO A 180 4.51 -17.10 -2.72
CA PRO A 180 3.88 -15.79 -2.59
C PRO A 180 3.22 -15.35 -3.89
N ARG A 181 2.05 -14.70 -3.77
CA ARG A 181 1.30 -14.17 -4.91
C ARG A 181 0.97 -12.70 -4.70
N ILE A 182 1.39 -11.85 -5.63
CA ILE A 182 0.98 -10.44 -5.67
C ILE A 182 -0.33 -10.35 -6.45
N VAL A 183 -1.39 -9.92 -5.77
CA VAL A 183 -2.73 -9.77 -6.35
C VAL A 183 -3.30 -8.40 -6.00
N TYR A 184 -4.17 -7.88 -6.86
CA TYR A 184 -4.92 -6.65 -6.63
C TYR A 184 -6.19 -6.96 -5.86
N ALA A 185 -6.35 -6.33 -4.70
CA ALA A 185 -7.49 -6.52 -3.82
C ALA A 185 -8.77 -5.95 -4.44
N ARG A 186 -9.93 -6.42 -3.96
CA ARG A 186 -11.22 -5.83 -4.33
C ARG A 186 -11.29 -4.40 -3.82
N ARG A 187 -11.19 -3.42 -4.71
CA ARG A 187 -11.12 -1.99 -4.39
C ARG A 187 -12.32 -1.57 -3.55
N ALA A 188 -13.51 -2.01 -3.93
CA ALA A 188 -14.76 -1.72 -3.21
C ALA A 188 -14.71 -2.15 -1.73
N ILE A 189 -14.04 -3.26 -1.42
CA ILE A 189 -13.82 -3.74 -0.05
C ILE A 189 -12.81 -2.85 0.66
N CYS A 190 -11.65 -2.58 0.05
CA CYS A 190 -10.61 -1.75 0.65
C CYS A 190 -11.11 -0.34 0.96
N THR A 191 -11.92 0.26 0.08
CA THR A 191 -12.45 1.61 0.26
C THR A 191 -13.55 1.72 1.32
N THR A 192 -14.05 0.62 1.89
CA THR A 192 -14.95 0.69 3.05
C THR A 192 -14.23 1.25 4.28
N CYS A 193 -13.01 0.79 4.52
CA CYS A 193 -12.11 1.34 5.53
C CYS A 193 -11.39 2.58 4.97
N HIS A 194 -10.74 2.45 3.82
CA HIS A 194 -9.99 3.51 3.15
C HIS A 194 -10.90 4.44 2.35
N GLN A 195 -11.84 5.10 3.02
CA GLN A 195 -12.93 5.88 2.41
C GLN A 195 -12.45 7.02 1.49
N ALA A 196 -11.21 7.47 1.66
CA ALA A 196 -10.56 8.46 0.81
C ALA A 196 -9.84 7.87 -0.43
N GLY A 197 -9.76 6.54 -0.55
CA GLY A 197 -8.96 5.86 -1.56
C GLY A 197 -7.45 5.97 -1.33
N ALA A 198 -7.02 6.13 -0.07
CA ALA A 198 -5.64 6.35 0.37
C ALA A 198 -5.43 5.75 1.79
N PRO A 199 -4.19 5.67 2.30
CA PRO A 199 -3.90 5.16 3.65
C PRO A 199 -4.68 5.87 4.76
N ILE A 200 -4.98 5.14 5.85
CA ILE A 200 -5.68 5.67 7.02
C ILE A 200 -4.98 5.20 8.31
N PHE A 201 -4.84 6.07 9.31
CA PHE A 201 -4.24 5.73 10.59
C PHE A 201 -4.91 6.47 11.77
N PRO A 202 -4.84 5.94 13.00
CA PRO A 202 -5.29 6.67 14.18
C PRO A 202 -4.52 7.97 14.46
N GLN A 203 -5.21 8.96 15.01
CA GLN A 203 -4.58 10.17 15.54
C GLN A 203 -3.71 9.90 16.76
N ARG A 204 -2.85 10.86 17.07
CA ARG A 204 -2.11 10.94 18.34
C ARG A 204 -3.04 10.66 19.54
N PRO A 205 -2.55 9.91 20.54
CA PRO A 205 -1.21 9.34 20.69
C PRO A 205 -0.98 7.95 20.03
N TRP A 206 -1.97 7.42 19.32
CA TRP A 206 -1.96 6.08 18.69
C TRP A 206 -1.57 4.93 19.65
N ASN A 207 -2.41 4.71 20.67
CA ASN A 207 -2.15 3.76 21.76
C ASN A 207 -2.09 2.28 21.34
N GLU A 208 -2.58 1.97 20.15
CA GLU A 208 -2.48 0.63 19.55
C GLU A 208 -1.07 0.27 19.08
N THR A 209 -0.10 1.21 19.09
CA THR A 209 1.26 0.97 18.57
C THR A 209 2.31 0.82 19.66
N ASN A 210 3.43 0.24 19.28
CA ASN A 210 4.67 0.23 20.07
C ASN A 210 5.39 1.60 20.17
N GLY A 211 4.77 2.69 19.70
CA GLY A 211 5.15 4.04 20.09
C GLY A 211 4.78 4.35 21.55
N GLN A 212 3.80 3.64 22.11
CA GLN A 212 3.47 3.73 23.52
C GLN A 212 4.35 2.80 24.37
N PRO A 213 4.93 3.30 25.48
CA PRO A 213 5.76 2.48 26.37
C PRO A 213 5.03 1.24 26.92
N GLU A 214 3.74 1.37 27.24
CA GLU A 214 2.93 0.27 27.80
C GLU A 214 2.68 -0.83 26.75
N THR A 215 2.36 -0.46 25.52
CA THR A 215 2.18 -1.41 24.41
C THR A 215 3.50 -2.10 24.06
N ALA A 216 4.60 -1.36 24.00
CA ALA A 216 5.94 -1.93 23.79
C ALA A 216 6.33 -2.90 24.92
N ALA A 217 6.01 -2.57 26.18
CA ALA A 217 6.24 -3.45 27.33
C ALA A 217 5.44 -4.76 27.23
N LYS A 218 4.18 -4.70 26.78
CA LYS A 218 3.35 -5.89 26.57
C LYS A 218 3.86 -6.78 25.44
N ILE A 219 4.38 -6.21 24.35
CA ILE A 219 5.04 -6.97 23.28
C ILE A 219 6.30 -7.66 23.83
N ARG A 220 7.14 -6.93 24.57
CA ARG A 220 8.34 -7.49 25.21
C ARG A 220 8.03 -8.65 26.15
N GLU A 221 7.02 -8.46 27.01
CA GLU A 221 6.54 -9.49 27.96
C GLU A 221 6.07 -10.74 27.22
N ALA A 222 5.20 -10.60 26.23
CA ALA A 222 4.65 -11.72 25.47
C ALA A 222 5.71 -12.48 24.66
N ARG A 223 6.74 -11.77 24.16
CA ARG A 223 7.84 -12.38 23.39
C ARG A 223 8.96 -12.93 24.26
N GLY A 224 9.06 -12.54 25.53
CA GLY A 224 10.17 -12.88 26.41
C GLY A 224 11.54 -12.41 25.87
N SER A 225 11.57 -11.38 25.01
CA SER A 225 12.77 -10.93 24.31
C SER A 225 12.71 -9.45 23.95
N ASP A 226 13.85 -8.78 24.11
CA ASP A 226 14.11 -7.40 23.67
C ASP A 226 14.56 -7.30 22.21
N ALA A 227 14.84 -8.43 21.56
CA ALA A 227 15.31 -8.44 20.18
C ALA A 227 14.25 -7.85 19.24
N PRO A 228 14.65 -7.13 18.17
CA PRO A 228 13.72 -6.69 17.14
C PRO A 228 12.82 -7.82 16.63
N TYR A 229 11.55 -7.50 16.37
CA TYR A 229 10.61 -8.43 15.75
C TYR A 229 10.65 -8.23 14.25
N LEU A 230 11.16 -9.23 13.50
CA LEU A 230 11.30 -9.15 12.03
C LEU A 230 12.04 -7.88 11.56
N GLY A 231 13.11 -7.51 12.28
CA GLY A 231 13.90 -6.31 11.99
C GLY A 231 13.28 -4.99 12.46
N VAL A 232 12.15 -5.02 13.19
CA VAL A 232 11.49 -3.82 13.72
C VAL A 232 11.73 -3.68 15.24
N PRO A 233 12.15 -2.49 15.72
CA PRO A 233 12.35 -2.25 17.14
C PRO A 233 11.09 -2.51 17.97
N ILE A 234 11.27 -3.04 19.19
CA ILE A 234 10.13 -3.32 20.08
C ILE A 234 9.50 -2.06 20.65
N GLY A 235 10.27 -0.98 20.82
CA GLY A 235 9.75 0.34 21.17
C GLY A 235 10.22 1.38 20.17
N ASN A 236 9.31 2.31 19.83
CA ASN A 236 9.61 3.45 18.97
C ASN A 236 9.35 4.77 19.73
N PRO A 237 10.05 5.87 19.38
CA PRO A 237 9.66 7.17 19.89
C PRO A 237 8.31 7.59 19.29
N LEU A 238 7.57 8.45 20.00
CA LEU A 238 6.26 8.95 19.56
C LEU A 238 6.31 9.68 18.20
N ALA A 239 7.47 10.21 17.82
CA ALA A 239 7.66 10.83 16.50
C ALA A 239 7.43 9.85 15.33
N VAL A 240 7.59 8.54 15.52
CA VAL A 240 7.35 7.55 14.46
C VAL A 240 5.86 7.44 14.10
N PRO A 241 4.93 7.14 15.03
CA PRO A 241 3.50 7.14 14.71
C PRO A 241 2.99 8.50 14.24
N GLU A 242 3.55 9.61 14.75
CA GLU A 242 3.26 10.96 14.22
C GLU A 242 3.63 11.08 12.75
N ARG A 243 4.82 10.62 12.37
CA ARG A 243 5.27 10.67 10.99
C ARG A 243 4.45 9.80 10.04
N PHE A 244 3.92 8.67 10.50
CA PHE A 244 2.95 7.88 9.71
C PHE A 244 1.65 8.66 9.42
N ASP A 245 1.15 9.42 10.40
CA ASP A 245 -0.05 10.26 10.22
C ASP A 245 0.21 11.39 9.21
N GLU A 246 1.39 12.00 9.24
CA GLU A 246 1.82 13.00 8.24
C GLU A 246 1.93 12.39 6.83
N LEU A 247 2.53 11.20 6.70
CA LEU A 247 2.66 10.53 5.40
C LEU A 247 1.29 10.13 4.83
N ALA A 248 0.35 9.70 5.68
CA ALA A 248 -1.02 9.46 5.24
C ALA A 248 -1.71 10.75 4.80
N GLU A 249 -1.40 11.89 5.41
CA GLU A 249 -1.92 13.19 4.98
C GLU A 249 -1.45 13.55 3.59
N ILE A 250 -0.15 13.42 3.33
CA ILE A 250 0.45 13.60 2.00
C ILE A 250 -0.28 12.70 1.00
N GLY A 251 -0.39 11.39 1.28
CA GLY A 251 -1.06 10.44 0.38
C GLY A 251 -2.53 10.78 0.13
N ASN A 252 -3.29 11.17 1.16
CA ASN A 252 -4.70 11.56 0.99
C ASN A 252 -4.83 12.84 0.16
N PHE A 253 -3.91 13.78 0.34
CA PHE A 253 -3.92 15.03 -0.42
C PHE A 253 -3.55 14.82 -1.89
N LEU A 254 -2.75 13.79 -2.25
CA LEU A 254 -2.56 13.40 -3.65
C LEU A 254 -3.88 13.06 -4.33
N VAL A 255 -4.78 12.33 -3.66
CA VAL A 255 -6.10 11.98 -4.21
C VAL A 255 -6.99 13.21 -4.37
N ALA A 256 -6.97 14.12 -3.40
CA ALA A 256 -7.68 15.40 -3.51
C ALA A 256 -7.12 16.27 -4.65
N THR A 257 -5.79 16.32 -4.81
CA THR A 257 -5.09 17.06 -5.86
C THR A 257 -5.50 16.57 -7.24
N GLN A 258 -5.56 15.26 -7.46
CA GLN A 258 -6.01 14.68 -8.72
C GLN A 258 -7.47 15.05 -9.04
N LYS A 259 -8.34 15.06 -8.03
CA LYS A 259 -9.73 15.52 -8.18
C LYS A 259 -9.79 17.00 -8.56
N ILE A 260 -9.03 17.87 -7.88
CA ILE A 260 -9.00 19.29 -8.22
C ILE A 260 -8.45 19.48 -9.65
N TRP A 261 -7.34 18.83 -9.99
CA TRP A 261 -6.73 18.89 -11.33
C TRP A 261 -7.70 18.50 -12.46
N ILE A 262 -8.54 17.49 -12.24
CA ILE A 262 -9.50 16.99 -13.23
C ILE A 262 -10.82 17.76 -13.17
N ASP A 263 -11.47 17.76 -12.02
CA ASP A 263 -12.83 18.28 -11.84
C ASP A 263 -12.88 19.81 -11.81
N ALA A 264 -11.94 20.48 -11.12
CA ALA A 264 -11.99 21.94 -10.98
C ALA A 264 -11.64 22.70 -12.26
N CYS A 265 -10.91 22.05 -13.16
CA CYS A 265 -10.51 22.62 -14.44
C CYS A 265 -11.24 22.01 -15.65
N ALA A 266 -12.01 20.92 -15.49
CA ALA A 266 -12.72 20.25 -16.59
C ALA A 266 -11.85 20.07 -17.86
N ASP A 267 -12.19 20.67 -19.00
CA ASP A 267 -11.40 20.65 -20.24
C ASP A 267 -10.56 21.93 -20.46
N ASP A 268 -10.51 22.85 -19.49
CA ASP A 268 -9.76 24.12 -19.54
C ASP A 268 -8.27 23.89 -19.21
N ASP A 269 -7.43 23.92 -20.25
CA ASP A 269 -5.97 23.79 -20.11
C ASP A 269 -5.34 25.02 -19.45
N ALA A 270 -5.90 26.22 -19.65
CA ALA A 270 -5.43 27.45 -19.02
C ALA A 270 -5.61 27.40 -17.50
N CYS A 271 -6.70 26.82 -17.01
CA CYS A 271 -6.90 26.55 -15.58
C CYS A 271 -5.77 25.71 -14.99
N ARG A 272 -5.41 24.60 -15.65
CA ARG A 272 -4.33 23.70 -15.20
C ARG A 272 -2.94 24.33 -15.30
N ARG A 273 -2.67 25.05 -16.39
CA ARG A 273 -1.42 25.82 -16.54
C ARG A 273 -1.28 26.85 -15.44
N GLN A 274 -2.35 27.59 -15.13
CA GLN A 274 -2.34 28.58 -14.07
C GLN A 274 -2.13 27.93 -12.69
N MET A 275 -2.76 26.78 -12.44
CA MET A 275 -2.56 25.99 -11.21
C MET A 275 -1.09 25.57 -11.05
N LEU A 276 -0.46 25.07 -12.13
CA LEU A 276 0.96 24.71 -12.12
C LEU A 276 1.88 25.92 -11.94
N LYS A 277 1.57 27.07 -12.57
CA LYS A 277 2.33 28.32 -12.37
C LYS A 277 2.33 28.76 -10.91
N ILE A 278 1.16 28.70 -10.25
CA ILE A 278 1.05 29.02 -8.82
C ILE A 278 1.85 28.02 -7.98
N ALA A 279 1.80 26.72 -8.31
CA ALA A 279 2.59 25.70 -7.63
C ALA A 279 4.11 25.99 -7.72
N LEU A 280 4.60 26.32 -8.93
CA LEU A 280 6.00 26.65 -9.15
C LEU A 280 6.41 27.96 -8.47
N ARG A 281 5.53 28.97 -8.44
CA ARG A 281 5.77 30.22 -7.70
C ARG A 281 5.84 29.98 -6.19
N TYR A 282 4.96 29.15 -5.66
CA TYR A 282 5.00 28.74 -4.26
C TYR A 282 6.31 28.02 -3.93
N LEU A 283 6.74 27.06 -4.75
CA LEU A 283 8.03 26.37 -4.57
C LEU A 283 9.23 27.33 -4.67
N TRP A 284 9.15 28.34 -5.53
CA TRP A 284 10.22 29.32 -5.73
C TRP A 284 10.51 30.16 -4.48
N ASN A 285 9.47 30.61 -3.79
CA ASN A 285 9.63 31.32 -2.52
C ASN A 285 8.40 31.12 -1.64
N PRO A 286 8.34 30.02 -0.85
CA PRO A 286 7.20 29.74 0.01
C PRO A 286 6.97 30.83 1.07
N ALA A 287 8.03 31.53 1.49
CA ALA A 287 7.97 32.52 2.56
C ALA A 287 7.34 33.85 2.11
N GLU A 288 7.49 34.22 0.84
CA GLU A 288 6.93 35.44 0.26
C GLU A 288 5.65 35.19 -0.56
N PHE A 289 5.22 33.94 -0.68
CA PHE A 289 4.04 33.59 -1.46
C PHE A 289 2.76 34.17 -0.83
N ASP A 290 2.02 34.97 -1.61
CA ASP A 290 0.73 35.51 -1.22
C ASP A 290 -0.42 34.82 -1.98
N ALA A 291 -1.32 34.17 -1.25
CA ALA A 291 -2.51 33.53 -1.81
C ALA A 291 -3.54 34.53 -2.36
N ALA A 292 -3.40 35.83 -2.09
CA ALA A 292 -4.25 36.90 -2.62
C ALA A 292 -3.70 37.56 -3.90
N GLN A 293 -2.48 37.23 -4.32
CA GLN A 293 -1.81 37.83 -5.48
C GLN A 293 -2.62 37.66 -6.79
N PRO A 294 -2.40 38.51 -7.82
CA PRO A 294 -3.19 38.50 -9.05
C PRO A 294 -3.27 37.13 -9.74
N ASP A 295 -2.16 36.37 -9.76
CA ASP A 295 -2.14 35.01 -10.32
C ASP A 295 -3.10 34.06 -9.61
N ALA A 296 -3.21 34.15 -8.28
CA ALA A 296 -4.14 33.34 -7.50
C ALA A 296 -5.60 33.75 -7.76
N GLN A 297 -5.86 35.04 -7.97
CA GLN A 297 -7.19 35.52 -8.39
C GLN A 297 -7.56 35.01 -9.79
N ALA A 298 -6.58 34.98 -10.71
CA ALA A 298 -6.78 34.42 -12.04
C ALA A 298 -7.15 32.93 -11.97
N LEU A 299 -6.46 32.14 -11.12
CA LEU A 299 -6.83 30.74 -10.91
C LEU A 299 -8.26 30.61 -10.35
N ARG A 300 -8.64 31.39 -9.34
CA ARG A 300 -10.01 31.36 -8.79
C ARG A 300 -11.06 31.65 -9.86
N ALA A 301 -10.80 32.63 -10.72
CA ALA A 301 -11.70 32.97 -11.82
C ALA A 301 -11.83 31.83 -12.85
N LEU A 302 -10.74 31.12 -13.15
CA LEU A 302 -10.74 29.95 -14.04
C LEU A 302 -11.49 28.77 -13.39
N GLN A 303 -11.16 28.47 -12.13
CA GLN A 303 -11.81 27.42 -11.32
C GLN A 303 -13.32 27.64 -11.19
N ALA A 304 -13.77 28.88 -10.96
CA ALA A 304 -15.18 29.21 -10.75
C ALA A 304 -16.09 28.84 -11.93
N LYS A 305 -15.54 28.65 -13.13
CA LYS A 305 -16.30 28.23 -14.33
C LYS A 305 -16.73 26.76 -14.28
N HIS A 306 -15.91 25.91 -13.64
CA HIS A 306 -16.02 24.45 -13.77
C HIS A 306 -16.08 23.72 -12.42
N TRP A 307 -15.82 24.42 -11.31
CA TRP A 307 -15.76 23.80 -9.99
C TRP A 307 -17.05 23.02 -9.67
N PRO A 308 -16.94 21.78 -9.16
CA PRO A 308 -18.11 20.99 -8.78
C PRO A 308 -19.01 21.71 -7.77
N ALA A 309 -20.32 21.67 -7.97
CA ALA A 309 -21.29 22.33 -7.08
C ALA A 309 -21.19 21.86 -5.62
N ASP A 310 -20.93 20.57 -5.40
CA ASP A 310 -20.76 19.96 -4.07
C ASP A 310 -19.37 20.21 -3.45
N GLY A 311 -18.48 20.89 -4.19
CA GLY A 311 -17.08 21.07 -3.84
C GLY A 311 -16.23 19.82 -4.01
N VAL A 312 -14.94 19.94 -3.66
CA VAL A 312 -13.98 18.82 -3.70
C VAL A 312 -13.63 18.40 -2.28
N ALA A 313 -14.01 17.19 -1.91
CA ALA A 313 -13.76 16.65 -0.58
C ALA A 313 -12.30 16.21 -0.39
N VAL A 314 -11.64 16.73 0.63
CA VAL A 314 -10.39 16.19 1.18
C VAL A 314 -10.75 15.02 2.11
N GLY A 315 -10.31 13.82 1.75
CA GLY A 315 -10.68 12.59 2.43
C GLY A 315 -10.21 12.51 3.87
N GLN A 316 -10.98 11.83 4.73
CA GLN A 316 -10.62 11.63 6.13
C GLN A 316 -9.65 10.46 6.29
N LYS A 317 -8.37 10.80 6.52
CA LYS A 317 -7.27 9.86 6.81
C LYS A 317 -7.27 9.33 8.24
N THR A 318 -7.86 10.07 9.16
CA THR A 318 -7.63 9.86 10.59
C THR A 318 -8.74 9.04 11.23
N LEU A 319 -8.34 8.09 12.07
CA LEU A 319 -9.23 7.34 12.97
C LEU A 319 -9.11 7.89 14.40
N PRO A 320 -10.18 7.87 15.21
CA PRO A 320 -10.05 8.18 16.63
C PRO A 320 -9.08 7.23 17.34
N ASN A 321 -8.28 7.76 18.27
CA ASN A 321 -7.36 6.96 19.07
C ASN A 321 -8.13 5.89 19.86
N ARG A 322 -7.59 4.67 19.91
CA ARG A 322 -8.09 3.56 20.71
C ARG A 322 -6.98 3.09 21.63
N ASP A 323 -7.35 2.76 22.86
CA ASP A 323 -6.43 2.22 23.86
C ASP A 323 -6.87 0.82 24.29
N PRO A 324 -6.34 -0.22 23.64
CA PRO A 324 -6.69 -1.62 23.96
C PRO A 324 -6.35 -2.01 25.39
N LEU A 325 -5.35 -1.36 26.00
CA LEU A 325 -4.93 -1.63 27.37
C LEU A 325 -5.83 -0.91 28.38
N ALA A 326 -6.41 0.23 28.03
CA ALA A 326 -7.39 0.91 28.89
C ALA A 326 -8.74 0.19 28.90
N GLU A 327 -9.13 -0.46 27.79
CA GLU A 327 -10.36 -1.27 27.68
C GLU A 327 -10.44 -2.38 28.75
N SER A 328 -9.29 -2.92 29.16
CA SER A 328 -9.16 -3.97 30.18
C SER A 328 -8.76 -3.44 31.57
N ARG A 329 -8.58 -2.12 31.75
CA ARG A 329 -8.12 -1.52 33.02
C ARG A 329 -9.25 -1.21 34.00
N GLY A 330 -8.93 -1.34 35.29
CA GLY A 330 -9.78 -0.95 36.42
C GLY A 330 -10.89 -1.95 36.74
N ILE A 331 -11.67 -1.67 37.79
CA ILE A 331 -12.73 -2.56 38.29
C ILE A 331 -13.76 -2.85 37.19
N LYS A 332 -14.11 -1.86 36.36
CA LYS A 332 -15.02 -2.04 35.22
C LYS A 332 -14.43 -2.93 34.13
N GLY A 333 -13.17 -2.73 33.75
CA GLY A 333 -12.49 -3.57 32.76
C GLY A 333 -12.36 -5.01 33.25
N TRP A 334 -12.06 -5.20 34.53
CA TRP A 334 -12.02 -6.52 35.16
C TRP A 334 -13.39 -7.23 35.13
N PHE A 335 -14.47 -6.55 35.52
CA PHE A 335 -15.82 -7.12 35.42
C PHE A 335 -16.25 -7.38 33.97
N HIS A 336 -15.87 -6.50 33.04
CA HIS A 336 -16.13 -6.69 31.62
C HIS A 336 -15.39 -7.92 31.08
N ASP A 337 -14.10 -8.08 31.36
CA ASP A 337 -13.31 -9.24 30.93
C ASP A 337 -13.80 -10.55 31.54
N LEU A 338 -14.39 -10.49 32.75
CA LEU A 338 -14.99 -11.65 33.41
C LEU A 338 -16.35 -12.06 32.80
N LEU A 339 -17.12 -11.08 32.29
CA LEU A 339 -18.50 -11.26 31.82
C LEU A 339 -18.63 -11.31 30.30
N THR A 340 -17.64 -10.80 29.57
CA THR A 340 -17.59 -10.80 28.10
C THR A 340 -16.72 -11.98 27.67
N PRO A 341 -17.31 -13.04 27.09
CA PRO A 341 -16.52 -14.14 26.56
C PRO A 341 -15.53 -13.59 25.53
N GLN A 342 -14.24 -13.88 25.72
CA GLN A 342 -13.27 -13.63 24.66
C GLN A 342 -13.71 -14.41 23.44
N SER A 343 -13.81 -13.74 22.30
CA SER A 343 -14.19 -14.39 21.05
C SER A 343 -13.22 -15.52 20.75
N THR A 344 -13.75 -16.73 20.57
CA THR A 344 -13.01 -17.90 20.10
C THR A 344 -12.98 -17.99 18.59
N GLU A 345 -13.56 -17.00 17.89
CA GLU A 345 -13.54 -16.94 16.44
C GLU A 345 -12.10 -16.75 15.98
N PRO A 346 -11.59 -17.60 15.07
CA PRO A 346 -10.23 -17.49 14.57
C PRO A 346 -10.03 -16.21 13.74
N GLY A 347 -11.12 -15.56 13.30
CA GLY A 347 -11.12 -14.44 12.38
C GLY A 347 -10.62 -14.79 10.98
N ALA A 348 -10.52 -13.77 10.13
CA ALA A 348 -10.06 -13.94 8.75
C ALA A 348 -8.60 -14.39 8.71
N ARG A 349 -8.30 -15.44 7.93
CA ARG A 349 -6.93 -15.90 7.66
C ARG A 349 -6.29 -15.24 6.44
N SER A 350 -7.11 -14.60 5.61
CA SER A 350 -6.71 -13.77 4.48
C SER A 350 -7.79 -12.71 4.25
N ASN A 351 -7.47 -11.66 3.48
CA ASN A 351 -8.43 -10.63 3.11
C ASN A 351 -9.55 -11.11 2.16
N GLU A 352 -9.56 -12.38 1.77
CA GLU A 352 -10.68 -13.02 1.06
C GLU A 352 -11.78 -13.50 2.03
N ASP A 353 -11.43 -13.85 3.26
CA ASP A 353 -12.33 -14.43 4.27
C ASP A 353 -13.11 -13.37 5.04
N LEU A 354 -13.94 -12.61 4.31
CA LEU A 354 -14.77 -11.56 4.86
C LEU A 354 -15.83 -12.11 5.85
N ASP A 355 -16.24 -13.36 5.69
CA ASP A 355 -17.22 -13.99 6.58
C ASP A 355 -16.64 -14.22 7.97
N ALA A 356 -15.40 -14.69 8.07
CA ALA A 356 -14.74 -14.82 9.37
C ALA A 356 -14.45 -13.45 10.00
N PHE A 357 -14.15 -12.43 9.20
CA PHE A 357 -14.03 -11.06 9.71
C PHE A 357 -15.33 -10.53 10.34
N GLU A 358 -16.47 -10.74 9.66
CA GLU A 358 -17.79 -10.28 10.13
C GLU A 358 -18.27 -10.96 11.42
N ARG A 359 -17.80 -12.18 11.70
CA ARG A 359 -18.09 -12.90 12.96
C ARG A 359 -17.33 -12.33 14.16
N LEU A 360 -16.25 -11.57 13.94
CA LEU A 360 -15.49 -10.98 15.03
C LEU A 360 -16.33 -9.91 15.75
N PRO A 361 -16.10 -9.72 17.07
CA PRO A 361 -16.69 -8.59 17.78
C PRO A 361 -16.45 -7.27 17.05
N LYS A 362 -17.54 -6.56 16.80
CA LYS A 362 -17.49 -5.24 16.16
C LYS A 362 -16.97 -4.20 17.14
N LEU A 363 -16.21 -3.25 16.61
CA LEU A 363 -15.81 -2.11 17.43
C LEU A 363 -17.03 -1.19 17.62
N PRO A 364 -17.04 -0.37 18.69
CA PRO A 364 -17.97 0.75 18.78
C PRO A 364 -17.86 1.62 17.51
N ALA A 365 -18.97 2.11 16.96
CA ALA A 365 -18.98 2.83 15.68
C ALA A 365 -17.99 4.00 15.64
N HIS A 366 -17.79 4.72 16.75
CA HIS A 366 -16.83 5.83 16.81
C HIS A 366 -15.35 5.39 16.70
N LEU A 367 -15.02 4.12 16.93
CA LEU A 367 -13.67 3.55 16.77
C LEU A 367 -13.55 2.68 15.53
N ASP A 368 -14.67 2.32 14.90
CA ASP A 368 -14.71 1.39 13.79
C ASP A 368 -14.31 2.07 12.46
N PRO A 369 -13.29 1.57 11.74
CA PRO A 369 -12.90 2.10 10.44
C PRO A 369 -13.99 2.00 9.35
N LEU A 370 -14.99 1.14 9.53
CA LEU A 370 -16.10 0.99 8.57
C LEU A 370 -17.16 2.08 8.73
N THR A 371 -17.18 2.79 9.86
CA THR A 371 -18.14 3.88 10.08
C THR A 371 -17.85 5.02 9.09
N PRO A 372 -18.86 5.51 8.34
CA PRO A 372 -18.69 6.65 7.45
C PRO A 372 -18.13 7.87 8.18
N ARG A 373 -17.09 8.47 7.63
CA ARG A 373 -16.46 9.68 8.18
C ARG A 373 -16.72 10.88 7.28
N PRO A 374 -17.07 12.05 7.86
CA PRO A 374 -17.13 13.27 7.08
C PRO A 374 -15.74 13.61 6.53
N PRO A 375 -15.65 14.30 5.39
CA PRO A 375 -14.37 14.77 4.87
C PRO A 375 -13.70 15.74 5.87
N LEU A 376 -12.37 15.82 5.83
CA LEU A 376 -11.60 16.77 6.66
C LEU A 376 -11.97 18.21 6.31
N ARG A 377 -12.14 18.47 5.01
CA ARG A 377 -12.53 19.75 4.45
C ARG A 377 -13.22 19.52 3.12
N VAL A 378 -14.14 20.40 2.77
CA VAL A 378 -14.70 20.50 1.42
C VAL A 378 -14.16 21.79 0.81
N LEU A 379 -13.43 21.66 -0.29
CA LEU A 379 -12.80 22.76 -1.01
C LEU A 379 -13.79 23.35 -2.03
N SER A 380 -13.70 24.65 -2.21
CA SER A 380 -14.50 25.48 -3.11
C SER A 380 -13.63 26.12 -4.20
N ALA A 381 -14.26 26.74 -5.21
CA ALA A 381 -13.55 27.46 -6.26
C ALA A 381 -12.64 28.60 -5.77
N GLN A 382 -12.82 29.05 -4.51
CA GLN A 382 -11.99 30.08 -3.88
C GLN A 382 -10.69 29.52 -3.30
N ASP A 383 -10.60 28.21 -3.14
CA ASP A 383 -9.45 27.53 -2.60
C ASP A 383 -8.44 27.25 -3.72
N ILE A 384 -7.17 27.58 -3.47
CA ILE A 384 -6.05 27.32 -4.41
C ILE A 384 -5.24 26.08 -4.01
N ASP A 385 -5.78 25.26 -3.10
CA ASP A 385 -5.18 24.06 -2.53
C ASP A 385 -4.67 23.07 -3.59
N GLY A 386 -5.28 23.03 -4.79
CA GLY A 386 -4.79 22.25 -5.93
C GLY A 386 -3.35 22.61 -6.32
N ALA A 387 -2.97 23.89 -6.25
CA ALA A 387 -1.62 24.33 -6.54
C ALA A 387 -0.61 23.85 -5.48
N PHE A 388 -0.97 23.87 -4.20
CA PHE A 388 -0.13 23.29 -3.14
C PHE A 388 -0.03 21.77 -3.26
N GLY A 389 -1.09 21.14 -3.73
CA GLY A 389 -1.12 19.72 -4.09
C GLY A 389 -0.10 19.38 -5.17
N LEU A 390 -0.14 20.10 -6.30
CA LEU A 390 0.85 19.94 -7.37
C LEU A 390 2.27 20.24 -6.89
N ALA A 391 2.45 21.28 -6.08
CA ALA A 391 3.75 21.61 -5.49
C ALA A 391 4.29 20.43 -4.67
N SER A 392 3.46 19.78 -3.84
CA SER A 392 3.87 18.62 -3.04
C SER A 392 4.26 17.39 -3.87
N MET A 393 3.79 17.30 -5.13
CA MET A 393 4.15 16.23 -6.05
C MET A 393 5.49 16.47 -6.74
N ILE A 394 5.94 17.73 -6.83
CA ILE A 394 7.25 18.11 -7.35
C ILE A 394 8.25 18.00 -6.20
N THR A 395 9.24 17.13 -6.32
CA THR A 395 10.22 16.90 -5.25
C THR A 395 11.26 18.02 -5.19
N ASP A 396 11.98 18.15 -4.07
CA ASP A 396 13.05 19.15 -3.97
C ASP A 396 14.13 18.97 -5.07
N PRO A 397 14.57 17.74 -5.42
CA PRO A 397 15.47 17.52 -6.55
C PRO A 397 14.89 17.94 -7.90
N ASP A 398 13.58 17.74 -8.12
CA ASP A 398 12.91 18.19 -9.34
C ASP A 398 12.94 19.70 -9.46
N PHE A 399 12.53 20.38 -8.40
CA PHE A 399 12.42 21.82 -8.43
C PHE A 399 13.80 22.47 -8.64
N LYS A 400 14.84 22.00 -7.93
CA LYS A 400 16.23 22.45 -8.15
C LYS A 400 16.69 22.26 -9.60
N GLN A 401 16.28 21.16 -10.24
CA GLN A 401 16.61 20.92 -11.64
C GLN A 401 15.86 21.87 -12.58
N LEU A 402 14.60 22.19 -12.30
CA LEU A 402 13.83 23.20 -13.03
C LEU A 402 14.42 24.61 -12.87
N GLU A 403 14.82 24.99 -11.65
CA GLU A 403 15.48 26.27 -11.38
C GLU A 403 16.76 26.42 -12.20
N ALA A 404 17.62 25.40 -12.17
CA ALA A 404 18.86 25.39 -12.94
C ALA A 404 18.59 25.46 -14.45
N ALA A 405 17.61 24.70 -14.96
CA ALA A 405 17.23 24.72 -16.38
C ALA A 405 16.63 26.07 -16.81
N ALA A 406 15.95 26.78 -15.90
CA ALA A 406 15.43 28.12 -16.13
C ALA A 406 16.49 29.24 -15.94
N GLY A 407 17.74 28.88 -15.66
CA GLY A 407 18.81 29.84 -15.37
C GLY A 407 18.53 30.68 -14.13
N PHE A 408 17.86 30.08 -13.13
CA PHE A 408 17.45 30.72 -11.87
C PHE A 408 16.57 31.97 -12.08
N LYS A 409 15.72 31.97 -13.11
CA LYS A 409 14.75 33.03 -13.41
C LYS A 409 13.33 32.51 -13.36
N LEU A 410 12.54 32.97 -12.38
CA LEU A 410 11.14 32.57 -12.22
C LEU A 410 10.32 32.82 -13.49
N ASP A 411 10.43 33.99 -14.11
CA ASP A 411 9.66 34.31 -15.33
C ASP A 411 9.99 33.35 -16.49
N THR A 412 11.22 32.85 -16.57
CA THR A 412 11.62 31.87 -17.58
C THR A 412 10.98 30.51 -17.32
N LEU A 413 10.93 30.10 -16.04
CA LEU A 413 10.25 28.87 -15.60
C LEU A 413 8.74 28.95 -15.84
N LEU A 414 8.09 30.06 -15.46
CA LEU A 414 6.66 30.24 -15.66
C LEU A 414 6.28 30.32 -17.14
N ALA A 415 7.11 30.96 -17.97
CA ALA A 415 6.91 30.96 -19.42
C ALA A 415 7.12 29.57 -20.07
N ALA A 416 7.90 28.68 -19.44
CA ALA A 416 8.05 27.31 -19.92
C ALA A 416 6.75 26.50 -19.75
N VAL A 417 5.93 26.81 -18.73
CA VAL A 417 4.59 26.21 -18.57
C VAL A 417 3.74 26.49 -19.81
N ASP A 418 3.79 27.69 -20.38
CA ASP A 418 3.00 28.05 -21.57
C ASP A 418 3.51 27.39 -22.85
N ARG A 419 4.82 27.13 -22.94
CA ARG A 419 5.45 26.44 -24.09
C ARG A 419 5.35 24.92 -24.01
N THR A 420 4.99 24.38 -22.85
CA THR A 420 4.85 22.93 -22.63
C THR A 420 3.65 22.40 -23.40
N ASP A 421 3.80 21.19 -23.97
CA ASP A 421 2.78 20.49 -24.76
C ASP A 421 1.42 20.49 -24.04
N ALA A 422 0.37 20.90 -24.76
CA ALA A 422 -1.01 20.95 -24.26
C ALA A 422 -1.53 19.57 -23.83
N ALA A 423 -1.00 18.47 -24.39
CA ALA A 423 -1.37 17.12 -23.99
C ALA A 423 -1.08 16.83 -22.50
N LEU A 424 -0.10 17.52 -21.90
CA LEU A 424 0.21 17.40 -20.47
C LEU A 424 -0.82 18.09 -19.55
N PHE A 425 -1.68 18.93 -20.13
CA PHE A 425 -2.78 19.64 -19.46
C PHE A 425 -4.15 19.13 -19.89
N ALA A 426 -4.21 17.97 -20.55
CA ALA A 426 -5.46 17.30 -20.86
C ALA A 426 -6.20 16.86 -19.58
N GLN A 427 -7.49 16.55 -19.71
CA GLN A 427 -8.35 16.05 -18.63
C GLN A 427 -8.01 14.58 -18.26
N GLN A 428 -6.82 14.40 -17.71
CA GLN A 428 -6.19 13.14 -17.35
C GLN A 428 -5.45 13.31 -16.01
N PRO A 429 -5.10 12.21 -15.32
CA PRO A 429 -4.29 12.28 -14.12
C PRO A 429 -3.01 13.09 -14.30
N PHE A 430 -2.69 13.95 -13.34
CA PHE A 430 -1.40 14.63 -13.28
C PHE A 430 -0.29 13.61 -12.98
N SER A 431 0.73 13.54 -13.82
CA SER A 431 1.95 12.77 -13.56
C SER A 431 3.13 13.73 -13.39
N ARG A 432 3.74 13.67 -12.20
CA ARG A 432 4.98 14.39 -11.87
C ARG A 432 6.04 14.17 -12.94
N VAL A 433 6.31 12.92 -13.30
CA VAL A 433 7.38 12.55 -14.23
C VAL A 433 7.11 13.06 -15.64
N LYS A 434 5.87 12.91 -16.16
CA LYS A 434 5.53 13.44 -17.49
C LYS A 434 5.64 14.97 -17.52
N MET A 435 5.17 15.64 -16.47
CA MET A 435 5.24 17.10 -16.34
C MET A 435 6.70 17.58 -16.27
N MET A 436 7.54 16.93 -15.46
CA MET A 436 8.96 17.25 -15.33
C MET A 436 9.70 17.15 -16.65
N LYS A 437 9.49 16.07 -17.42
CA LYS A 437 10.08 15.93 -18.76
C LYS A 437 9.61 17.03 -19.71
N GLY A 438 8.32 17.35 -19.69
CA GLY A 438 7.73 18.42 -20.51
C GLY A 438 8.31 19.80 -20.22
N LEU A 439 8.39 20.17 -18.93
CA LEU A 439 8.96 21.45 -18.50
C LEU A 439 10.44 21.56 -18.83
N LEU A 440 11.23 20.51 -18.60
CA LEU A 440 12.65 20.48 -18.96
C LEU A 440 12.85 20.62 -20.48
N ALA A 441 12.02 19.96 -21.29
CA ALA A 441 12.03 20.13 -22.75
C ALA A 441 11.73 21.59 -23.15
N ALA A 442 10.71 22.21 -22.55
CA ALA A 442 10.31 23.59 -22.80
C ALA A 442 11.34 24.64 -22.33
N LEU A 443 12.27 24.23 -21.47
CA LEU A 443 13.43 25.00 -21.01
C LEU A 443 14.70 24.72 -21.86
N GLY A 444 14.63 23.84 -22.85
CA GLY A 444 15.79 23.46 -23.68
C GLY A 444 16.78 22.53 -22.97
N ALA A 445 16.40 21.95 -21.83
CA ALA A 445 17.19 20.95 -21.12
C ALA A 445 16.93 19.54 -21.66
N LYS A 446 17.79 18.58 -21.29
CA LYS A 446 17.60 17.17 -21.61
C LYS A 446 16.30 16.64 -20.99
N ALA A 447 15.37 16.21 -21.82
CA ALA A 447 14.05 15.73 -21.42
C ALA A 447 13.89 14.20 -21.44
N ASP A 448 14.81 13.48 -22.10
CA ASP A 448 14.83 12.02 -22.11
C ASP A 448 15.50 11.49 -20.84
N LEU A 449 14.84 11.70 -19.71
CA LEU A 449 15.22 11.17 -18.42
C LEU A 449 14.47 9.86 -18.17
N GLY A 450 15.19 8.82 -17.79
CA GLY A 450 14.59 7.57 -17.32
C GLY A 450 13.75 7.80 -16.05
N TYR A 451 12.80 6.90 -15.82
CA TYR A 451 12.15 6.76 -14.53
C TYR A 451 11.70 5.31 -14.38
N CYS A 452 11.95 4.76 -13.19
CA CYS A 452 11.74 3.36 -12.87
C CYS A 452 10.29 2.89 -13.10
N CYS A 453 9.34 3.81 -12.90
CA CYS A 453 8.02 3.45 -12.42
C CYS A 453 6.88 4.05 -13.26
N LEU A 454 7.08 4.10 -14.59
CA LEU A 454 6.04 4.42 -15.58
C LEU A 454 5.96 3.39 -16.72
N ASP A 455 7.07 2.77 -17.10
CA ASP A 455 7.08 1.81 -18.21
C ASP A 455 6.65 0.42 -17.75
N THR A 456 5.60 -0.12 -18.35
CA THR A 456 5.02 -1.43 -18.03
C THR A 456 5.38 -2.52 -19.05
N LYS A 457 6.18 -2.25 -20.09
CA LYS A 457 6.49 -3.22 -21.16
C LYS A 457 7.13 -4.52 -20.64
N GLU A 458 7.98 -4.37 -19.63
CA GLU A 458 8.68 -5.48 -18.98
C GLU A 458 7.92 -6.04 -17.77
N LEU A 459 6.67 -5.59 -17.53
CA LEU A 459 5.83 -6.10 -16.47
C LEU A 459 4.89 -7.20 -16.98
N SER A 460 4.69 -8.23 -16.18
CA SER A 460 3.67 -9.26 -16.42
C SER A 460 2.26 -8.67 -16.24
N PRO A 461 1.19 -9.29 -16.76
CA PRO A 461 -0.17 -8.82 -16.51
C PRO A 461 -0.51 -8.76 -15.00
N PRO A 462 -1.23 -7.73 -14.51
CA PRO A 462 -1.68 -7.69 -13.12
C PRO A 462 -2.73 -8.78 -12.86
N VAL A 463 -2.76 -9.31 -11.64
CA VAL A 463 -3.65 -10.42 -11.25
C VAL A 463 -4.66 -9.92 -10.24
N ALA A 464 -5.95 -10.18 -10.50
CA ALA A 464 -7.02 -9.84 -9.55
C ALA A 464 -7.09 -10.86 -8.40
N LEU A 465 -7.56 -10.40 -7.24
CA LEU A 465 -7.91 -11.27 -6.11
C LEU A 465 -8.98 -12.30 -6.51
N GLY A 466 -8.94 -13.49 -5.91
CA GLY A 466 -9.92 -14.55 -6.16
C GLY A 466 -9.61 -15.43 -7.39
N VAL A 467 -8.55 -15.16 -8.14
CA VAL A 467 -8.05 -16.14 -9.14
C VAL A 467 -7.52 -17.36 -8.36
N PRO A 468 -8.12 -18.56 -8.53
CA PRO A 468 -7.73 -19.73 -7.77
C PRO A 468 -6.28 -20.13 -8.07
N PRO A 469 -5.59 -20.82 -7.14
CA PRO A 469 -4.32 -21.46 -7.43
C PRO A 469 -4.43 -22.38 -8.65
N LEU A 470 -3.30 -22.61 -9.34
CA LEU A 470 -3.27 -23.55 -10.46
C LEU A 470 -3.62 -24.95 -9.95
N ALA A 471 -4.69 -25.53 -10.48
CA ALA A 471 -4.98 -26.94 -10.25
C ALA A 471 -3.96 -27.78 -11.05
N ILE A 472 -3.13 -28.55 -10.35
CA ILE A 472 -2.13 -29.43 -10.96
C ILE A 472 -2.52 -30.88 -10.69
N SER A 473 -2.67 -31.63 -11.77
CA SER A 473 -3.07 -33.05 -11.75
C SER A 473 -2.05 -33.93 -11.01
N ALA A 474 -2.53 -35.01 -10.41
CA ALA A 474 -1.66 -36.02 -9.82
C ALA A 474 -0.74 -36.63 -10.89
N GLY A 475 0.56 -36.71 -10.63
CA GLY A 475 1.56 -37.20 -11.59
C GLY A 475 2.03 -36.18 -12.63
N SER A 476 1.55 -34.93 -12.55
CA SER A 476 2.05 -33.85 -13.42
C SER A 476 3.54 -33.57 -13.18
N PRO A 477 4.34 -33.35 -14.24
CA PRO A 477 5.71 -32.89 -14.08
C PRO A 477 5.78 -31.49 -13.42
N LEU A 478 4.70 -30.69 -13.49
CA LEU A 478 4.66 -29.39 -12.84
C LEU A 478 4.73 -29.47 -11.31
N LYS A 479 4.48 -30.62 -10.68
CA LYS A 479 4.54 -30.75 -9.21
C LYS A 479 5.91 -30.40 -8.63
N ASN A 480 6.99 -30.75 -9.31
CA ASN A 480 8.33 -30.36 -8.86
C ASN A 480 8.53 -28.84 -9.02
N PHE A 481 8.05 -28.24 -10.11
CA PHE A 481 8.17 -26.80 -10.34
C PHE A 481 7.26 -25.97 -9.42
N GLU A 482 6.09 -26.49 -9.06
CA GLU A 482 5.22 -25.93 -8.02
C GLU A 482 5.99 -25.78 -6.70
N HIS A 483 6.75 -26.80 -6.33
CA HIS A 483 7.47 -26.84 -5.07
C HIS A 483 8.71 -25.94 -5.04
N TYR A 484 9.50 -25.92 -6.12
CA TYR A 484 10.82 -25.27 -6.11
C TYR A 484 10.90 -23.95 -6.89
N CYS A 485 9.96 -23.69 -7.82
CA CYS A 485 10.09 -22.59 -8.79
C CYS A 485 8.93 -21.59 -8.73
N PHE A 486 7.71 -22.00 -8.36
CA PHE A 486 6.55 -21.12 -8.42
C PHE A 486 6.70 -19.90 -7.52
N ALA A 487 7.33 -20.05 -6.36
CA ALA A 487 7.55 -18.96 -5.40
C ALA A 487 8.26 -17.74 -6.00
N CYS A 488 9.10 -17.95 -7.03
CA CYS A 488 9.80 -16.88 -7.71
C CYS A 488 9.25 -16.59 -9.11
N HIS A 489 8.65 -17.58 -9.78
CA HIS A 489 8.37 -17.49 -11.22
C HIS A 489 6.89 -17.49 -11.61
N ARG A 490 5.96 -17.72 -10.67
CA ARG A 490 4.52 -17.68 -10.93
C ARG A 490 3.90 -16.44 -10.31
N GLY A 491 3.32 -15.59 -11.14
CA GLY A 491 2.77 -14.30 -10.69
C GLY A 491 3.85 -13.25 -10.40
N ASN A 492 5.07 -13.45 -10.90
CA ASN A 492 6.14 -12.48 -10.74
C ASN A 492 5.80 -11.21 -11.55
N PRO A 493 5.94 -9.99 -10.98
CA PRO A 493 5.62 -8.76 -11.71
C PRO A 493 6.57 -8.49 -12.87
N SER A 494 7.78 -9.08 -12.89
CA SER A 494 8.72 -9.04 -14.02
C SER A 494 8.32 -10.07 -15.08
N LYS A 495 7.99 -9.59 -16.29
CA LYS A 495 7.53 -10.42 -17.42
C LYS A 495 8.52 -11.52 -17.75
N ARG A 496 9.83 -11.23 -17.73
CA ARG A 496 10.90 -12.19 -18.06
C ARG A 496 11.00 -13.34 -17.05
N LEU A 497 10.52 -13.16 -15.83
CA LEU A 497 10.56 -14.16 -14.76
C LEU A 497 9.23 -14.87 -14.57
N ASN A 498 8.15 -14.36 -15.15
CA ASN A 498 6.80 -14.91 -15.02
C ASN A 498 6.50 -16.09 -15.97
N PHE A 499 7.50 -16.92 -16.28
CA PHE A 499 7.33 -18.04 -17.23
C PHE A 499 6.60 -19.25 -16.63
N MET A 500 6.25 -19.22 -15.33
CA MET A 500 5.34 -20.20 -14.71
C MET A 500 3.89 -19.69 -14.64
N ALA A 501 3.56 -18.65 -15.39
CA ALA A 501 2.19 -18.17 -15.56
C ALA A 501 1.35 -19.11 -16.45
N GLY A 502 0.04 -18.91 -16.42
CA GLY A 502 -0.94 -19.70 -17.17
C GLY A 502 -2.20 -19.92 -16.34
N ALA A 503 -3.36 -19.85 -17.00
CA ALA A 503 -4.64 -20.16 -16.38
C ALA A 503 -4.84 -21.66 -16.20
N THR A 504 -4.20 -22.46 -17.06
CA THR A 504 -4.30 -23.93 -17.06
C THR A 504 -2.95 -24.61 -16.88
N GLU A 505 -2.98 -25.88 -16.50
CA GLU A 505 -1.79 -26.74 -16.39
C GLU A 505 -1.08 -26.83 -17.76
N THR A 506 -1.85 -26.99 -18.84
CA THR A 506 -1.34 -27.04 -20.22
C THR A 506 -0.60 -25.76 -20.61
N GLU A 507 -1.19 -24.59 -20.35
CA GLU A 507 -0.55 -23.30 -20.64
C GLU A 507 0.73 -23.12 -19.83
N THR A 508 0.68 -23.45 -18.53
CA THR A 508 1.85 -23.33 -17.65
C THR A 508 2.98 -24.25 -18.12
N LEU A 509 2.66 -25.49 -18.52
CA LEU A 509 3.63 -26.42 -19.07
C LEU A 509 4.18 -25.96 -20.42
N ALA A 510 3.36 -25.34 -21.28
CA ALA A 510 3.82 -24.77 -22.55
C ALA A 510 4.81 -23.62 -22.31
N ASN A 511 4.50 -22.71 -21.39
CA ASN A 511 5.38 -21.60 -21.02
C ASN A 511 6.70 -22.09 -20.42
N LEU A 512 6.64 -23.10 -19.55
CA LEU A 512 7.82 -23.78 -19.00
C LEU A 512 8.71 -24.35 -20.11
N LYS A 513 8.12 -25.10 -21.05
CA LYS A 513 8.86 -25.74 -22.15
C LYS A 513 9.46 -24.74 -23.14
N ALA A 514 8.86 -23.56 -23.29
CA ALA A 514 9.39 -22.49 -24.12
C ALA A 514 10.66 -21.84 -23.53
N LYS A 515 10.96 -22.08 -22.25
CA LYS A 515 12.10 -21.49 -21.53
C LYS A 515 13.25 -22.49 -21.41
N THR A 516 13.98 -22.68 -22.50
CA THR A 516 15.07 -23.66 -22.61
C THR A 516 16.21 -23.42 -21.62
N GLU A 517 16.41 -22.18 -21.16
CA GLU A 517 17.47 -21.82 -20.20
C GLU A 517 17.29 -22.50 -18.83
N ILE A 518 16.08 -22.96 -18.51
CA ILE A 518 15.80 -23.71 -17.27
C ILE A 518 16.62 -25.00 -17.21
N ARG A 519 16.85 -25.65 -18.36
CA ARG A 519 17.61 -26.91 -18.41
C ARG A 519 19.06 -26.71 -17.95
N ASP A 520 19.68 -25.59 -18.30
CA ASP A 520 21.02 -25.21 -17.82
C ASP A 520 20.98 -24.77 -16.35
N ALA A 521 19.94 -24.04 -15.93
CA ALA A 521 19.79 -23.60 -14.55
C ALA A 521 19.60 -24.77 -13.55
N LEU A 522 19.13 -25.92 -14.03
CA LEU A 522 18.98 -27.15 -13.25
C LEU A 522 20.15 -28.14 -13.42
N ASP A 523 21.15 -27.84 -14.26
CA ASP A 523 22.32 -28.72 -14.48
C ASP A 523 23.38 -28.53 -13.38
N TRP A 524 23.01 -28.95 -12.17
CA TRP A 524 23.82 -28.75 -10.98
C TRP A 524 25.12 -29.55 -11.02
N ASP A 525 25.10 -30.77 -11.54
CA ASP A 525 26.30 -31.61 -11.66
C ASP A 525 27.38 -30.94 -12.50
N ARG A 526 26.96 -30.24 -13.57
CA ARG A 526 27.89 -29.55 -14.46
C ARG A 526 28.41 -28.24 -13.88
N TYR A 527 27.57 -27.45 -13.22
CA TYR A 527 27.91 -26.06 -12.87
C TYR A 527 28.21 -25.83 -11.39
N ARG A 528 27.96 -26.79 -10.50
CA ARG A 528 28.31 -26.66 -9.08
C ARG A 528 29.83 -26.55 -8.92
N GLY A 529 30.27 -25.57 -8.13
CA GLY A 529 31.71 -25.31 -7.91
C GLY A 529 32.42 -24.64 -9.10
N THR A 530 31.68 -24.25 -10.14
CA THR A 530 32.22 -23.52 -11.30
C THR A 530 31.91 -22.03 -11.24
N ASP A 531 32.46 -21.26 -12.18
CA ASP A 531 32.13 -19.85 -12.41
C ASP A 531 30.65 -19.61 -12.76
N LYS A 532 29.94 -20.65 -13.22
CA LYS A 532 28.50 -20.62 -13.54
C LYS A 532 27.60 -21.04 -12.40
N ALA A 533 28.13 -21.30 -11.21
CA ALA A 533 27.33 -21.73 -10.06
C ALA A 533 26.21 -20.73 -9.68
N ASN A 534 26.43 -19.43 -9.93
CA ASN A 534 25.45 -18.38 -9.71
C ASN A 534 24.24 -18.40 -10.68
N LYS A 535 24.30 -19.20 -11.75
CA LYS A 535 23.18 -19.41 -12.69
C LYS A 535 22.27 -20.57 -12.27
N LEU A 536 22.70 -21.36 -11.29
CA LEU A 536 21.91 -22.49 -10.80
C LEU A 536 20.67 -21.98 -10.06
N MET A 537 19.55 -22.62 -10.35
CA MET A 537 18.27 -22.34 -9.71
C MET A 537 17.80 -23.55 -8.88
N PRO A 538 17.09 -23.32 -7.76
CA PRO A 538 16.85 -22.02 -7.12
C PRO A 538 18.15 -21.33 -6.63
N PRO A 539 18.13 -20.00 -6.36
CA PRO A 539 19.31 -19.26 -5.88
C PRO A 539 19.87 -19.85 -4.58
N ALA A 540 21.19 -19.81 -4.40
CA ALA A 540 21.87 -20.46 -3.28
C ALA A 540 21.38 -20.02 -1.88
N ASP A 541 20.89 -18.79 -1.76
CA ASP A 541 20.39 -18.19 -0.53
C ASP A 541 18.86 -18.32 -0.34
N SER A 542 18.18 -19.06 -1.21
CA SER A 542 16.73 -19.27 -1.14
C SER A 542 16.34 -20.49 -0.30
N HIS A 543 15.15 -20.45 0.31
CA HIS A 543 14.60 -21.61 1.03
C HIS A 543 14.33 -22.78 0.07
N GLN A 544 13.85 -22.49 -1.15
CA GLN A 544 13.59 -23.48 -2.19
C GLN A 544 14.86 -24.25 -2.60
N ARG A 545 16.04 -23.61 -2.54
CA ARG A 545 17.33 -24.29 -2.72
C ARG A 545 17.57 -25.35 -1.66
N GLN A 546 17.36 -25.01 -0.39
CA GLN A 546 17.58 -25.92 0.73
C GLN A 546 16.64 -27.13 0.64
N MET A 547 15.37 -26.88 0.28
CA MET A 547 14.39 -27.95 0.03
C MET A 547 14.83 -28.86 -1.11
N LEU A 548 15.22 -28.29 -2.25
CA LEU A 548 15.66 -29.05 -3.41
C LEU A 548 16.93 -29.87 -3.12
N GLU A 549 17.88 -29.34 -2.36
CA GLU A 549 19.06 -30.07 -1.91
C GLU A 549 18.71 -31.25 -1.01
N ALA A 550 17.82 -31.03 -0.04
CA ALA A 550 17.37 -32.08 0.88
C ALA A 550 16.62 -33.21 0.17
N ASP A 551 15.80 -32.88 -0.83
CA ASP A 551 15.01 -33.87 -1.56
C ASP A 551 15.79 -34.53 -2.69
N ALA A 552 16.72 -33.83 -3.34
CA ALA A 552 17.66 -34.43 -4.29
C ALA A 552 18.60 -35.44 -3.59
N ALA A 553 18.96 -35.21 -2.32
CA ALA A 553 19.71 -36.19 -1.53
C ALA A 553 18.94 -37.50 -1.31
N LYS A 554 17.60 -37.46 -1.28
CA LYS A 554 16.73 -38.64 -1.15
C LYS A 554 16.37 -39.25 -2.51
N ASN A 555 16.24 -38.42 -3.54
CA ASN A 555 15.97 -38.81 -4.91
C ASN A 555 17.02 -38.21 -5.87
N PRO A 556 18.11 -38.95 -6.14
CA PRO A 556 19.17 -38.47 -7.02
C PRO A 556 18.73 -38.13 -8.46
N LYS A 557 17.57 -38.64 -8.91
CA LYS A 557 17.02 -38.36 -10.24
C LYS A 557 16.17 -37.09 -10.33
N LEU A 558 15.88 -36.44 -9.19
CA LEU A 558 14.95 -35.32 -9.12
C LEU A 558 15.28 -34.19 -10.10
N LEU A 559 16.54 -33.76 -10.15
CA LEU A 559 17.00 -32.70 -11.06
C LEU A 559 16.92 -33.14 -12.52
N ASP A 560 17.26 -34.40 -12.83
CA ASP A 560 17.17 -34.94 -14.19
C ASP A 560 15.72 -35.06 -14.67
N ASP A 561 14.81 -35.48 -13.79
CA ASP A 561 13.37 -35.54 -14.07
C ASP A 561 12.82 -34.14 -14.39
N MET A 562 13.19 -33.13 -13.58
CA MET A 562 12.83 -31.74 -13.85
C MET A 562 13.43 -31.25 -15.18
N ARG A 563 14.72 -31.54 -15.45
CA ARG A 563 15.39 -31.19 -16.70
C ARG A 563 14.74 -31.85 -17.91
N SER A 564 14.26 -33.09 -17.81
CA SER A 564 13.57 -33.79 -18.92
C SER A 564 12.20 -33.20 -19.25
N THR A 565 11.62 -32.39 -18.36
CA THR A 565 10.37 -31.68 -18.64
C THR A 565 10.56 -30.56 -19.65
N VAL A 566 11.77 -30.01 -19.75
CA VAL A 566 12.13 -28.91 -20.65
C VAL A 566 12.93 -29.46 -21.85
N PRO A 567 12.52 -29.17 -23.10
CA PRO A 567 13.22 -29.64 -24.30
C PRO A 567 14.69 -29.21 -24.31
N ALA A 568 15.58 -30.05 -24.86
CA ALA A 568 16.94 -29.62 -25.16
C ALA A 568 16.94 -28.65 -26.35
N LEU A 569 17.95 -27.77 -26.41
CA LEU A 569 18.12 -26.79 -27.49
C LEU A 569 18.22 -27.43 -28.90
N PHE A 570 18.49 -28.74 -28.96
CA PHE A 570 18.68 -29.51 -30.19
C PHE A 570 17.66 -30.65 -30.36
N ASP A 571 16.60 -30.68 -29.55
CA ASP A 571 15.48 -31.60 -29.77
C ASP A 571 14.58 -30.98 -30.85
N PHE A 572 14.79 -31.38 -32.11
CA PHE A 572 13.97 -31.00 -33.26
C PHE A 572 12.98 -32.11 -33.63
#